data_AF-A0A947NGC0-F1
#
_entry.id   AF-A0A947NGC0-F1
#
_cell.length_a   1.000
_cell.length_b   1.000
_cell.length_c   1.000
_cell.angle_alpha   90.00
_cell.angle_beta   90.00
_cell.angle_gamma   90.00
#
_symmetry.space_group_name_H-M   'P 1'
#
loop_
_entity.id
_entity.type
_entity.pdbx_description
1 polymer ?
#
loop_
_entity_poly.entity_id
_entity_poly.type
_entity_poly.pdbx_seq_one_letter_code
_entity_poly.pdbx_strand_id
1 'polypeptide(L)'
;MRFYLTGLARPKKVAQHLSALFPANKLSTSQELTAKLYGYRDWHEMAEITKNGGNPPSKLDEYLSVEEQTARRIDQDENIHRVLNLSEENASLVALIRQILTSRTPVQLPAKAKSVSSGRK
;
A
#
# COMPACT_ATOMS: atom_id res chain seq x y z
N MET A 1 -0.71 -6.51 -10.57
CA MET A 1 -1.70 -7.38 -9.88
C MET A 1 -2.76 -6.57 -9.10
N ARG A 2 -4.00 -7.08 -8.93
CA ARG A 2 -5.02 -6.56 -7.99
C ARG A 2 -5.07 -7.40 -6.71
N PHE A 3 -5.09 -6.75 -5.54
CA PHE A 3 -5.23 -7.42 -4.24
C PHE A 3 -6.70 -7.44 -3.82
N TYR A 4 -7.31 -8.62 -3.75
CA TYR A 4 -8.67 -8.78 -3.25
C TYR A 4 -8.69 -8.69 -1.73
N LEU A 5 -9.58 -7.84 -1.24
CA LEU A 5 -9.70 -7.48 0.17
C LEU A 5 -11.09 -7.92 0.67
N THR A 6 -11.15 -8.44 1.89
CA THR A 6 -12.41 -8.84 2.53
C THR A 6 -13.25 -7.65 3.03
N GLY A 7 -12.69 -6.44 3.00
CA GLY A 7 -13.34 -5.23 3.48
C GLY A 7 -12.39 -4.04 3.58
N LEU A 8 -12.94 -2.85 3.81
CA LEU A 8 -12.19 -1.58 3.84
C LEU A 8 -11.40 -1.32 5.13
N ALA A 9 -11.56 -2.12 6.18
CA ALA A 9 -10.90 -1.90 7.46
C ALA A 9 -9.37 -1.84 7.32
N ARG A 10 -8.79 -2.75 6.53
CA ARG A 10 -7.35 -2.80 6.26
C ARG A 10 -6.87 -1.65 5.37
N PRO A 11 -7.47 -1.39 4.19
CA PRO A 11 -7.14 -0.20 3.38
C PRO A 11 -7.22 1.12 4.15
N LYS A 12 -8.20 1.30 5.03
CA LYS A 12 -8.31 2.52 5.85
C LYS A 12 -7.12 2.69 6.78
N LYS A 13 -6.66 1.61 7.43
CA LYS A 13 -5.45 1.63 8.27
C LYS A 13 -4.22 1.96 7.44
N VAL A 14 -4.06 1.34 6.26
CA VAL A 14 -2.95 1.63 5.36
C VAL A 14 -2.94 3.10 4.94
N ALA A 15 -4.10 3.65 4.56
CA ALA A 15 -4.22 5.06 4.20
C ALA A 15 -3.84 6.00 5.36
N GLN A 16 -4.20 5.65 6.60
CA GLN A 16 -3.78 6.39 7.80
C GLN A 16 -2.26 6.32 7.99
N HIS A 17 -1.66 5.14 7.84
CA HIS A 17 -0.20 4.98 7.91
C HIS A 17 0.52 5.78 6.81
N LEU A 18 0.02 5.75 5.57
CA LEU A 18 0.56 6.56 4.48
C LEU A 18 0.41 8.06 4.74
N SER A 19 -0.71 8.51 5.30
CA SER A 19 -0.91 9.90 5.69
C SER A 19 0.06 10.33 6.79
N ALA A 20 0.41 9.42 7.72
CA ALA A 20 1.42 9.67 8.74
C ALA A 20 2.86 9.69 8.18
N LEU A 21 3.17 8.85 7.18
CA LEU A 21 4.47 8.82 6.50
C LEU A 21 4.67 10.02 5.57
N PHE A 22 3.59 10.49 4.95
CA PHE A 22 3.59 11.65 4.05
C PHE A 22 2.66 12.73 4.62
N PRO A 23 3.06 13.44 5.69
CA PRO A 23 2.20 14.41 6.38
C PRO A 23 1.80 15.62 5.51
N ALA A 24 2.49 15.84 4.39
CA ALA A 24 2.10 16.83 3.38
C ALA A 24 0.84 16.43 2.59
N ASN A 25 0.48 15.14 2.59
CA ASN A 25 -0.66 14.61 1.84
C ASN A 25 -1.92 14.60 2.70
N LYS A 26 -3.05 15.01 2.11
CA LYS A 26 -4.38 14.84 2.73
C LYS A 26 -4.72 13.35 2.83
N LEU A 27 -5.55 12.99 3.80
CA LEU A 27 -6.01 11.61 3.96
C LEU A 27 -6.68 11.06 2.69
N SER A 28 -7.42 11.89 1.96
CA SER A 28 -8.03 11.52 0.67
C SER A 28 -6.98 11.12 -0.36
N THR A 29 -5.85 11.83 -0.42
CA THR A 29 -4.73 11.48 -1.29
C THR A 29 -4.12 10.16 -0.87
N SER A 30 -3.94 9.92 0.43
CA SER A 30 -3.43 8.65 0.94
C SER A 30 -4.38 7.47 0.68
N GLN A 31 -5.70 7.70 0.66
CA GLN A 31 -6.70 6.72 0.25
C GLN A 31 -6.57 6.37 -1.24
N GLU A 32 -6.44 7.37 -2.11
CA GLU A 32 -6.20 7.17 -3.54
C GLU A 32 -4.89 6.41 -3.80
N LEU A 33 -3.81 6.78 -3.11
CA LEU A 33 -2.54 6.05 -3.18
C LEU A 33 -2.71 4.61 -2.71
N THR A 34 -3.44 4.38 -1.62
CA THR A 34 -3.73 3.03 -1.11
C THR A 34 -4.46 2.17 -2.15
N ALA A 35 -5.48 2.72 -2.81
CA ALA A 35 -6.22 2.00 -3.84
C ALA A 35 -5.30 1.59 -5.00
N LYS A 36 -4.47 2.53 -5.48
CA LYS A 36 -3.48 2.28 -6.54
C LYS A 36 -2.42 1.26 -6.14
N LEU A 37 -1.94 1.30 -4.89
CA LEU A 37 -0.99 0.32 -4.35
C LEU A 37 -1.58 -1.09 -4.30
N TYR A 38 -2.88 -1.21 -4.04
CA TYR A 38 -3.60 -2.48 -4.13
C TYR A 38 -4.03 -2.86 -5.56
N GLY A 39 -3.68 -2.05 -6.56
CA GLY A 39 -3.96 -2.30 -7.98
C GLY A 39 -5.34 -1.87 -8.48
N TYR A 40 -6.09 -1.11 -7.66
CA TYR A 40 -7.36 -0.51 -8.05
C TYR A 40 -7.13 0.84 -8.74
N ARG A 41 -8.13 1.28 -9.52
CA ARG A 41 -8.11 2.57 -10.23
C ARG A 41 -8.22 3.74 -9.27
N ASP A 42 -9.16 3.64 -8.34
CA ASP A 42 -9.48 4.66 -7.35
C ASP A 42 -10.08 4.04 -6.08
N TRP A 43 -10.25 4.86 -5.05
CA TRP A 43 -10.81 4.41 -3.77
C TRP A 43 -12.27 3.94 -3.88
N HIS A 44 -13.05 4.48 -4.82
CA HIS A 44 -14.46 4.12 -5.00
C HIS A 44 -14.61 2.73 -5.63
N GLU A 45 -13.83 2.39 -6.65
CA GLU A 45 -13.78 1.06 -7.25
C GLU A 45 -13.43 0.01 -6.18
N MET A 46 -12.41 0.29 -5.37
CA MET A 46 -12.03 -0.59 -4.27
C MET A 46 -13.15 -0.72 -3.22
N ALA A 47 -13.81 0.38 -2.85
CA ALA A 47 -14.90 0.38 -1.90
C ALA A 47 -16.11 -0.44 -2.40
N GLU A 48 -16.49 -0.28 -3.67
CA GLU A 48 -17.58 -1.02 -4.30
C GLU A 48 -17.26 -2.52 -4.40
N ILE A 49 -16.06 -2.87 -4.88
CA ILE A 49 -15.63 -4.27 -5.00
C ILE A 49 -15.60 -4.97 -3.64
N THR A 50 -15.12 -4.29 -2.61
CA THR A 50 -15.05 -4.84 -1.25
C THR A 50 -16.41 -4.91 -0.56
N LYS A 51 -17.33 -3.99 -0.86
CA LYS A 51 -18.69 -3.97 -0.32
C LYS A 51 -19.57 -5.06 -0.92
N ASN A 52 -19.43 -5.31 -2.22
CA ASN A 52 -20.27 -6.26 -2.94
C ASN A 52 -19.92 -7.71 -2.65
N GLY A 53 -18.80 -7.99 -1.96
CA GLY A 53 -18.44 -9.32 -1.45
C GLY A 53 -18.27 -10.42 -2.52
N GLY A 54 -18.47 -10.09 -3.80
CA GLY A 54 -18.53 -11.04 -4.91
C GLY A 54 -17.17 -11.53 -5.40
N ASN A 55 -16.07 -11.07 -4.79
CA ASN A 55 -14.72 -11.48 -5.18
C ASN A 55 -14.05 -12.28 -4.05
N PRO A 56 -13.49 -13.46 -4.35
CA PRO A 56 -12.80 -14.25 -3.35
C PRO A 56 -11.58 -13.47 -2.82
N PRO A 57 -11.31 -13.52 -1.50
CA PRO A 57 -10.18 -12.83 -0.91
C PRO A 57 -8.87 -13.32 -1.54
N SER A 58 -7.88 -12.43 -1.67
CA SER A 58 -6.58 -12.82 -2.19
C SER A 58 -5.99 -13.80 -1.19
N LYS A 59 -5.47 -14.93 -1.70
CA LYS A 59 -4.65 -15.83 -0.90
C LYS A 59 -3.58 -15.01 -0.19
N LEU A 60 -3.43 -15.23 1.12
CA LEU A 60 -2.33 -14.64 1.87
C LEU A 60 -1.01 -15.15 1.32
N ASP A 61 0.04 -14.36 1.51
CA ASP A 61 1.38 -14.76 1.07
C ASP A 61 1.81 -16.08 1.71
N GLU A 62 1.38 -16.37 2.95
CA GLU A 62 1.61 -17.65 3.65
C GLU A 62 1.00 -18.88 2.95
N TYR A 63 0.00 -18.70 2.08
CA TYR A 63 -0.66 -19.76 1.31
C TYR A 63 -0.24 -19.79 -0.16
N LEU A 64 0.74 -18.96 -0.54
CA LEU A 64 1.33 -18.91 -1.88
C LEU A 64 2.64 -19.70 -1.91
N SER A 65 2.99 -20.27 -3.06
CA SER A 65 4.33 -20.85 -3.25
C SER A 65 5.41 -19.76 -3.13
N VAL A 66 6.66 -20.17 -2.88
CA VAL A 66 7.79 -19.22 -2.79
C VAL A 66 7.93 -18.41 -4.09
N GLU A 67 7.65 -19.03 -5.24
CA GLU A 67 7.69 -18.38 -6.56
C GLU A 67 6.57 -17.35 -6.70
N GLU A 68 5.33 -17.70 -6.31
CA GLU A 68 4.19 -16.80 -6.33
C GLU A 68 4.36 -15.61 -5.38
N GLN A 69 4.92 -15.85 -4.19
CA GLN A 69 5.29 -14.78 -3.25
C GLN A 69 6.34 -13.85 -3.84
N THR A 70 7.33 -14.40 -4.55
CA THR A 70 8.39 -13.62 -5.18
C THR A 70 7.84 -12.76 -6.32
N ALA A 71 7.04 -13.34 -7.21
CA ALA A 71 6.39 -12.61 -8.30
C ALA A 71 5.49 -11.49 -7.76
N ARG A 72 4.69 -11.77 -6.73
CA ARG A 72 3.84 -10.76 -6.09
C ARG A 72 4.66 -9.65 -5.42
N ARG A 73 5.82 -9.96 -4.84
CA ARG A 73 6.73 -8.96 -4.26
C ARG A 73 7.30 -8.04 -5.33
N ILE A 74 7.75 -8.59 -6.46
CA ILE A 74 8.26 -7.80 -7.59
C ILE A 74 7.16 -6.86 -8.09
N ASP A 75 5.96 -7.39 -8.34
CA ASP A 75 4.78 -6.60 -8.75
C ASP A 75 4.44 -5.48 -7.76
N GLN A 76 4.57 -5.73 -6.45
CA GLN A 76 4.32 -4.74 -5.41
C GLN A 76 5.40 -3.65 -5.39
N ASP A 77 6.67 -4.02 -5.42
CA ASP A 77 7.77 -3.05 -5.39
C ASP A 77 7.70 -2.14 -6.63
N GLU A 78 7.49 -2.69 -7.82
CA GLU A 78 7.27 -1.90 -9.04
C GLU A 78 6.09 -0.93 -8.90
N ASN A 79 4.98 -1.39 -8.33
CA ASN A 79 3.82 -0.53 -8.08
C ASN A 79 4.13 0.58 -7.07
N ILE A 80 4.85 0.29 -5.98
CA ILE A 80 5.23 1.28 -4.97
C ILE A 80 6.12 2.36 -5.61
N HIS A 81 7.15 1.95 -6.34
CA HIS A 81 8.05 2.87 -7.06
C HIS A 81 7.28 3.76 -8.03
N ARG A 82 6.36 3.17 -8.81
CA ARG A 82 5.53 3.90 -9.79
C ARG A 82 4.53 4.86 -9.14
N VAL A 83 3.81 4.42 -8.11
CA VAL A 83 2.71 5.19 -7.50
C VAL A 83 3.23 6.32 -6.62
N LEU A 84 4.34 6.10 -5.91
CA LEU A 84 4.91 7.08 -4.99
C LEU A 84 6.10 7.84 -5.57
N ASN A 85 6.51 7.52 -6.80
CA ASN A 85 7.66 8.12 -7.48
C ASN A 85 8.93 8.08 -6.63
N LEU A 86 9.21 6.91 -6.03
CA LEU A 86 10.34 6.70 -5.14
C LEU A 86 11.52 6.10 -5.92
N SER A 87 12.74 6.59 -5.67
CA SER A 87 13.99 6.01 -6.19
C SER A 87 14.52 4.89 -5.27
N GLU A 88 15.58 4.19 -5.72
CA GLU A 88 16.29 3.17 -4.92
C GLU A 88 16.80 3.70 -3.57
N GLU A 89 17.08 5.00 -3.46
CA GLU A 89 17.50 5.65 -2.22
C GLU A 89 16.44 5.55 -1.10
N ASN A 90 15.19 5.25 -1.46
CA ASN A 90 14.07 5.08 -0.55
C ASN A 90 13.80 3.61 -0.20
N ALA A 91 14.76 2.69 -0.42
CA ALA A 91 14.58 1.25 -0.19
C ALA A 91 13.99 0.91 1.19
N SER A 92 14.42 1.59 2.26
CA SER A 92 13.87 1.38 3.61
C SER A 92 12.39 1.80 3.73
N LEU A 93 12.00 2.87 3.05
CA LEU A 93 10.61 3.35 3.01
C LEU A 93 9.73 2.41 2.17
N VAL A 94 10.24 1.93 1.03
CA VAL A 94 9.56 0.92 0.20
C VAL A 94 9.33 -0.35 1.00
N ALA A 95 10.34 -0.85 1.71
CA ALA A 95 10.22 -2.02 2.57
C ALA A 95 9.17 -1.84 3.68
N LEU A 96 9.11 -0.65 4.29
CA LEU A 96 8.11 -0.31 5.32
C LEU A 96 6.70 -0.27 4.72
N ILE A 97 6.51 0.37 3.58
CA ILE A 97 5.20 0.45 2.89
C ILE A 97 4.73 -0.95 2.51
N ARG A 98 5.63 -1.79 1.99
CA ARG A 98 5.34 -3.19 1.69
C ARG A 98 4.88 -3.92 2.95
N GLN A 99 5.59 -3.75 4.08
CA GLN A 99 5.19 -4.35 5.34
C GLN A 99 3.81 -3.87 5.82
N ILE A 100 3.48 -2.59 5.64
CA ILE A 100 2.15 -2.03 5.94
C ILE A 100 1.07 -2.65 5.04
N LEU A 101 1.38 -2.91 3.76
CA LEU A 101 0.45 -3.49 2.81
C LEU A 101 0.17 -4.97 3.09
N THR A 102 1.18 -5.76 3.49
CA THR A 102 1.11 -7.23 3.60
C THR A 102 0.97 -7.76 5.03
N SER A 103 1.42 -7.03 6.05
CA SER A 103 1.36 -7.51 7.44
C SER A 103 -0.04 -7.47 8.05
N ARG A 104 -0.33 -8.47 8.91
CA ARG A 104 -1.48 -8.48 9.84
C ARG A 104 -1.14 -7.85 11.19
N THR A 105 0.14 -7.76 11.53
CA THR A 105 0.58 -7.13 12.78
C THR A 105 0.62 -5.61 12.61
N PRO A 106 0.27 -4.84 13.66
CA PRO A 106 0.42 -3.40 13.63
C PRO A 106 1.89 -3.06 13.36
N VAL A 107 2.15 -2.38 12.25
CA VAL A 107 3.48 -1.91 11.92
C VAL A 107 3.79 -0.70 12.79
N GLN A 108 4.86 -0.76 13.57
CA GLN A 108 5.36 0.41 14.29
C GLN A 108 5.89 1.40 13.26
N LEU A 109 5.22 2.54 13.14
CA LEU A 109 5.72 3.64 12.32
C LEU A 109 6.95 4.23 13.00
N PRO A 110 8.02 4.55 12.24
CA PRO A 110 9.14 5.30 12.79
C PRO A 110 8.63 6.64 13.34
N ALA A 111 9.06 7.00 14.56
CA ALA A 111 8.70 8.26 15.19
C ALA A 111 9.07 9.42 14.25
N LYS A 112 8.05 10.19 13.81
CA LYS A 112 8.10 11.34 12.88
C LYS A 112 9.44 11.48 12.15
N ALA A 113 9.54 10.90 10.96
CA ALA A 113 10.63 11.22 10.04
C ALA A 113 10.64 12.75 9.81
N LYS A 114 11.81 13.37 10.06
CA LYS A 114 12.06 14.79 9.75
C LYS A 114 11.66 15.06 8.31
N SER A 115 10.92 16.15 8.10
CA SER A 115 10.44 16.59 6.79
C SER A 115 11.55 16.50 5.74
N VAL A 116 11.41 15.58 4.78
CA VAL A 116 12.22 15.64 3.57
C VAL A 116 11.64 16.77 2.74
N SER A 117 12.35 17.90 2.72
CA SER A 117 12.02 19.05 1.92
C SER A 117 11.99 18.63 0.45
N SER A 118 10.84 18.86 -0.19
CA SER A 118 10.68 18.78 -1.64
C SER A 118 11.63 19.80 -2.28
N GLY A 119 12.77 19.33 -2.76
CA GLY A 119 13.65 20.09 -3.64
C GLY A 119 13.02 20.17 -5.03
N ARG A 120 12.22 21.21 -5.24
CA ARG A 120 11.75 21.61 -6.57
C ARG A 120 12.87 22.41 -7.23
N LYS A 121 13.46 21.88 -8.31
CA LYS A 121 14.15 22.69 -9.32
C LYS A 121 13.16 23.04 -10.42
#